data_AF-A0A645CDF6-F1
#
_entry.id   AF-A0A645CDF6-F1
#
_cell.length_a   1.000
_cell.length_b   1.000
_cell.length_c   1.000
_cell.angle_alpha   90.00
_cell.angle_beta   90.00
_cell.angle_gamma   90.00
#
_symmetry.space_group_name_H-M   'P 1'
#
loop_
_entity.id
_entity.type
_entity.pdbx_description
1 polymer ?
#
loop_
_entity_poly.entity_id
_entity_poly.type
_entity_poly.pdbx_seq_one_letter_code
_entity_poly.pdbx_strand_id
1 'polypeptide(L)'
;MTPKLLRELTRYLDITVERDIDEIDGAHWNKIVVSGTADEIQSLIGWFSDRDSSGFALSYSCPVLFEILDKNATKGKMLRNLKKFYGGVTTVAVGDYNNDLDMLRAADIAACPDNALDEIKAVSKYHLCHHRDGAIADLISKL
;
A
#
# COMPACT_ATOMS: atom_id res chain seq x y z
N MET A 1 -11.23 -23.48 0.79
CA MET A 1 -10.35 -23.78 1.95
C MET A 1 -11.19 -24.14 3.17
N THR A 2 -10.86 -25.22 3.90
CA THR A 2 -11.75 -25.70 4.97
C THR A 2 -11.61 -24.88 6.26
N PRO A 3 -12.71 -24.62 7.00
CA PRO A 3 -12.75 -23.57 8.02
C PRO A 3 -11.93 -23.83 9.29
N LYS A 4 -11.41 -25.04 9.51
CA LYS A 4 -10.69 -25.42 10.74
C LYS A 4 -9.17 -25.41 10.55
N LEU A 5 -8.71 -25.77 9.35
CA LEU A 5 -7.30 -25.78 8.96
C LEU A 5 -6.75 -24.36 8.69
N LEU A 6 -7.55 -23.48 8.06
CA LEU A 6 -7.30 -22.02 7.95
C LEU A 6 -7.16 -21.31 9.32
N ARG A 7 -7.73 -21.91 10.36
CA ARG A 7 -7.92 -21.29 11.68
C ARG A 7 -6.73 -21.50 12.62
N GLU A 8 -5.82 -22.41 12.26
CA GLU A 8 -4.74 -22.85 13.13
C GLU A 8 -3.36 -22.65 12.49
N LEU A 9 -3.25 -22.93 11.20
CA LEU A 9 -2.04 -22.71 10.42
C LEU A 9 -1.91 -21.28 9.93
N THR A 10 -1.70 -20.35 10.84
CA THR A 10 -0.94 -19.11 10.52
C THR A 10 -0.71 -18.26 11.76
N ARG A 11 -0.95 -18.79 12.97
CA ARG A 11 -0.59 -18.09 14.21
C ARG A 11 0.88 -17.64 14.26
N TYR A 12 1.75 -18.09 13.35
CA TYR A 12 3.15 -17.68 13.20
C TYR A 12 3.60 -17.63 11.72
N LEU A 13 4.62 -16.80 11.48
CA LEU A 13 5.24 -16.33 10.22
C LEU A 13 5.60 -17.43 9.20
N ASP A 14 5.67 -17.02 7.93
CA ASP A 14 6.06 -17.77 6.73
C ASP A 14 5.15 -18.92 6.27
N ILE A 15 3.92 -18.60 5.85
CA ILE A 15 3.19 -19.50 4.95
C ILE A 15 3.19 -18.91 3.53
N THR A 16 4.08 -19.46 2.70
CA THR A 16 4.00 -19.33 1.24
C THR A 16 3.29 -20.56 0.70
N VAL A 17 2.13 -20.35 0.07
CA VAL A 17 1.48 -21.38 -0.75
C VAL A 17 1.77 -21.03 -2.21
N GLU A 18 2.72 -21.73 -2.81
CA GLU A 18 3.00 -21.64 -4.24
C GLU A 18 2.08 -22.62 -4.97
N ARG A 19 1.40 -22.13 -6.00
CA ARG A 19 0.52 -22.88 -6.88
C ARG A 19 0.72 -22.34 -8.28
N ASP A 20 0.56 -23.21 -9.26
CA ASP A 20 0.42 -22.73 -10.63
C ASP A 20 -0.86 -21.90 -10.74
N ILE A 21 -0.84 -20.87 -11.59
CA ILE A 21 -1.98 -19.94 -11.72
C ILE A 21 -3.29 -20.65 -12.05
N ASP A 22 -3.20 -21.76 -12.79
CA ASP A 22 -4.33 -22.60 -13.20
C ASP A 22 -4.95 -23.39 -12.02
N GLU A 23 -4.24 -23.51 -10.91
CA GLU A 23 -4.70 -24.19 -9.70
C GLU A 23 -5.38 -23.23 -8.70
N ILE A 24 -5.49 -21.94 -9.06
CA ILE A 24 -6.09 -20.93 -8.20
C ILE A 24 -7.47 -20.56 -8.74
N ASP A 25 -8.48 -20.56 -7.86
CA ASP A 25 -9.90 -20.43 -8.20
C ASP A 25 -10.31 -19.06 -8.77
N GLY A 26 -9.36 -18.14 -8.93
CA GLY A 26 -9.60 -16.79 -9.44
C GLY A 26 -10.53 -15.94 -8.56
N ALA A 27 -10.93 -16.44 -7.38
CA ALA A 27 -11.95 -15.84 -6.54
C ALA A 27 -11.37 -15.39 -5.20
N HIS A 28 -12.06 -14.43 -4.55
CA HIS A 28 -11.74 -13.98 -3.19
C HIS A 28 -10.32 -13.40 -2.99
N TRP A 29 -9.76 -12.79 -4.03
CA TRP A 29 -8.48 -12.10 -3.96
C TRP A 29 -8.62 -10.72 -3.33
N ASN A 30 -7.78 -10.42 -2.35
CA ASN A 30 -7.69 -9.08 -1.77
C ASN A 30 -6.63 -8.21 -2.46
N LYS A 31 -5.58 -8.84 -2.99
CA LYS A 31 -4.41 -8.18 -3.57
C LYS A 31 -3.69 -9.16 -4.50
N ILE A 32 -3.20 -8.65 -5.63
CA ILE A 32 -2.24 -9.33 -6.49
C ILE A 32 -0.98 -8.47 -6.51
N VAL A 33 0.17 -9.09 -6.30
CA VAL A 33 1.48 -8.46 -6.45
C VAL A 33 2.23 -9.18 -7.54
N VAL A 34 2.57 -8.46 -8.59
CA VAL A 34 3.41 -8.96 -9.67
C VAL A 34 4.83 -8.48 -9.40
N SER A 35 5.76 -9.43 -9.36
CA SER A 35 7.19 -9.16 -9.28
C SER A 35 7.85 -9.51 -10.60
N GLY A 36 8.70 -8.63 -11.09
CA GLY A 36 9.42 -8.81 -12.35
C GLY A 36 10.48 -7.73 -12.55
N THR A 37 11.17 -7.79 -13.67
CA THR A 37 12.06 -6.71 -14.13
C THR A 37 11.26 -5.45 -14.42
N ALA A 38 11.94 -4.29 -14.43
CA ALA A 38 11.30 -3.02 -14.76
C ALA A 38 10.60 -3.05 -16.13
N ASP A 39 11.21 -3.71 -17.12
CA ASP A 39 10.65 -3.84 -18.47
C ASP A 39 9.39 -4.72 -18.51
N GLU A 40 9.36 -5.80 -17.74
CA GLU A 40 8.16 -6.66 -17.61
C GLU A 40 7.02 -5.91 -16.93
N ILE A 41 7.30 -5.20 -15.85
CA ILE A 41 6.29 -4.38 -15.15
C ILE A 41 5.77 -3.27 -16.07
N GLN A 42 6.66 -2.59 -16.81
CA GLN A 42 6.26 -1.56 -17.75
C GLN A 42 5.39 -2.12 -18.88
N SER A 43 5.68 -3.33 -19.36
CA SER A 43 4.87 -4.01 -20.36
C SER A 43 3.49 -4.36 -19.82
N LEU A 44 3.38 -4.84 -18.58
CA LEU A 44 2.11 -5.12 -17.92
C LEU A 44 1.26 -3.84 -17.78
N ILE A 45 1.89 -2.71 -17.49
CA ILE A 45 1.19 -1.43 -17.35
C ILE A 45 0.70 -0.91 -18.70
N GLY A 46 1.50 -1.03 -19.75
CA GLY A 46 1.04 -0.77 -21.12
C GLY A 46 -0.14 -1.66 -21.51
N TRP A 47 -0.16 -2.91 -21.04
CA TRP A 47 -1.30 -3.79 -21.26
C TRP A 47 -2.58 -3.30 -20.55
N PHE A 48 -2.46 -2.74 -19.33
CA PHE A 48 -3.58 -2.14 -18.61
C PHE A 48 -4.07 -0.83 -19.24
N SER A 49 -3.18 0.01 -19.79
CA SER A 49 -3.57 1.32 -20.33
C SER A 49 -4.55 1.25 -21.50
N ASP A 50 -4.53 0.14 -22.25
CA ASP A 50 -5.40 -0.08 -23.40
C ASP A 50 -6.75 -0.70 -23.03
N ARG A 51 -7.04 -0.85 -21.73
CA ARG A 51 -8.21 -1.58 -21.20
C ARG A 51 -8.90 -0.80 -20.10
N ASP A 52 -10.17 -1.13 -19.83
CA ASP A 52 -10.87 -0.58 -18.67
C ASP A 52 -10.29 -1.18 -17.38
N SER A 53 -9.46 -0.41 -16.71
CA SER A 53 -8.91 -0.73 -15.39
C SER A 53 -9.59 0.04 -14.27
N SER A 54 -10.73 0.68 -14.51
CA SER A 54 -11.42 1.54 -13.54
C SER A 54 -11.93 0.81 -12.30
N GLY A 55 -11.98 -0.53 -12.35
CA GLY A 55 -12.25 -1.42 -11.22
C GLY A 55 -11.11 -1.56 -10.22
N PHE A 56 -9.88 -1.18 -10.60
CA PHE A 56 -8.66 -1.49 -9.86
C PHE A 56 -7.95 -0.24 -9.35
N ALA A 57 -7.30 -0.37 -8.18
CA ALA A 57 -6.22 0.50 -7.76
C ALA A 57 -4.90 -0.14 -8.21
N LEU A 58 -4.21 0.53 -9.12
CA LEU A 58 -2.93 0.11 -9.68
C LEU A 58 -1.83 0.97 -9.07
N SER A 59 -0.81 0.36 -8.47
CA SER A 59 0.27 1.13 -7.84
C SER A 59 1.59 0.39 -7.86
N TYR A 60 2.68 1.14 -7.74
CA TYR A 60 4.00 0.60 -7.47
C TYR A 60 4.29 0.66 -5.98
N SER A 61 4.94 -0.39 -5.47
CA SER A 61 5.58 -0.36 -4.15
C SER A 61 7.10 -0.21 -4.25
N CYS A 62 7.68 -0.61 -5.38
CA CYS A 62 9.04 -0.30 -5.80
C CYS A 62 9.17 -0.56 -7.33
N PRO A 63 10.32 -0.27 -7.98
CA PRO A 63 10.46 -0.44 -9.43
C PRO A 63 10.23 -1.86 -9.97
N VAL A 64 10.25 -2.88 -9.11
CA VAL A 64 10.11 -4.31 -9.47
C VAL A 64 8.85 -4.95 -8.91
N LEU A 65 7.95 -4.16 -8.29
CA LEU A 65 6.71 -4.63 -7.68
C LEU A 65 5.52 -3.78 -8.12
N PHE A 66 4.59 -4.42 -8.82
CA PHE A 66 3.32 -3.83 -9.24
C PHE A 66 2.16 -4.47 -8.48
N GLU A 67 1.30 -3.63 -7.90
CA GLU A 67 0.18 -4.05 -7.07
C GLU A 67 -1.14 -3.75 -7.76
N ILE A 68 -2.01 -4.76 -7.77
CA ILE A 68 -3.38 -4.69 -8.29
C ILE A 68 -4.32 -5.00 -7.12
N LEU A 69 -5.14 -4.02 -6.76
CA LEU A 69 -6.14 -4.13 -5.71
C LEU A 69 -7.52 -3.69 -6.23
N ASP A 70 -8.58 -4.01 -5.49
CA ASP A 70 -9.87 -3.35 -5.70
C ASP A 70 -9.70 -1.83 -5.56
N LYS A 71 -10.31 -1.03 -6.44
CA LYS A 71 -10.24 0.45 -6.39
C LYS A 71 -10.65 1.05 -5.04
N ASN A 72 -11.41 0.31 -4.24
CA ASN A 72 -11.88 0.72 -2.93
C ASN A 72 -10.96 0.26 -1.79
N ALA A 73 -10.00 -0.62 -2.04
CA ALA A 73 -9.12 -1.19 -1.02
C ALA A 73 -7.84 -0.35 -0.83
N THR A 74 -7.99 0.97 -0.68
CA THR A 74 -6.85 1.90 -0.55
C THR A 74 -6.59 2.32 0.90
N LYS A 75 -5.33 2.68 1.22
CA LYS A 75 -4.91 3.09 2.57
C LYS A 75 -5.68 4.32 3.05
N GLY A 76 -5.84 5.32 2.19
CA GLY A 76 -6.59 6.55 2.49
C GLY A 76 -8.08 6.31 2.72
N LYS A 77 -8.71 5.35 2.02
CA LYS A 77 -10.11 5.00 2.30
C LYS A 77 -10.24 4.36 3.69
N MET A 78 -9.33 3.47 4.05
CA MET A 78 -9.32 2.86 5.37
C MET A 78 -9.05 3.89 6.48
N LEU A 79 -8.12 4.83 6.27
CA LEU A 79 -7.84 5.90 7.23
C LEU A 79 -9.08 6.76 7.51
N ARG A 80 -9.83 7.15 6.47
CA ARG A 80 -11.10 7.88 6.62
C ARG A 80 -12.14 7.07 7.41
N ASN A 81 -12.24 5.77 7.15
CA ASN A 81 -13.14 4.88 7.89
C ASN A 81 -12.76 4.80 9.37
N LEU A 82 -11.47 4.63 9.68
CA LEU A 82 -10.95 4.60 11.05
C LEU A 82 -11.22 5.91 11.78
N LYS A 83 -10.95 7.05 11.15
CA LYS A 83 -11.23 8.37 11.72
C LYS A 83 -12.71 8.56 12.06
N LYS A 84 -13.61 8.14 11.16
CA LYS A 84 -15.06 8.16 11.39
C LYS A 84 -15.46 7.22 12.53
N PHE A 85 -14.86 6.04 12.60
CA PHE A 85 -15.16 5.03 13.61
C PHE A 85 -14.81 5.51 15.02
N TYR A 86 -13.59 6.04 15.20
CA TYR A 86 -13.14 6.50 16.52
C TYR A 86 -13.77 7.85 16.91
N GLY A 87 -13.94 8.77 15.96
CA GLY A 87 -14.46 10.11 16.22
C GLY A 87 -13.52 10.98 17.06
N GLY A 88 -13.43 12.28 16.74
CA GLY A 88 -12.63 13.23 17.54
C GLY A 88 -11.11 12.98 17.57
N VAL A 89 -10.59 12.10 16.71
CA VAL A 89 -9.15 11.81 16.62
C VAL A 89 -8.50 12.65 15.52
N THR A 90 -7.25 13.06 15.77
CA THR A 90 -6.34 13.60 14.76
C THR A 90 -5.57 12.44 14.12
N THR A 91 -5.59 12.36 12.80
CA THR A 91 -4.86 11.34 12.04
C THR A 91 -3.53 11.89 11.56
N VAL A 92 -2.46 11.18 11.91
CA VAL A 92 -1.10 11.46 11.44
C VAL A 92 -0.64 10.29 10.57
N ALA A 93 -0.21 10.56 9.35
CA ALA A 93 0.27 9.56 8.41
C ALA A 93 1.70 9.85 7.97
N VAL A 94 2.49 8.79 7.83
CA VAL A 94 3.85 8.83 7.31
C VAL A 94 3.96 7.87 6.14
N GLY A 95 4.53 8.33 5.03
CA GLY A 95 4.70 7.54 3.82
C GLY A 95 5.85 8.06 2.99
N ASP A 96 6.36 7.23 2.08
CA ASP A 96 7.54 7.53 1.27
C ASP A 96 7.37 7.19 -0.21
N TYR A 97 6.29 6.47 -0.56
CA TYR A 97 6.09 5.96 -1.92
C TYR A 97 4.65 6.15 -2.45
N ASN A 98 4.43 5.81 -3.72
CA ASN A 98 3.20 6.16 -4.44
C ASN A 98 1.93 5.51 -3.88
N ASN A 99 2.04 4.31 -3.32
CA ASN A 99 0.92 3.67 -2.65
C ASN A 99 0.55 4.33 -1.30
N ASP A 100 1.30 5.32 -0.81
CA ASP A 100 0.97 6.13 0.37
C ASP A 100 0.27 7.45 0.04
N LEU A 101 0.32 7.90 -1.22
CA LEU A 101 -0.15 9.22 -1.61
C LEU A 101 -1.61 9.47 -1.21
N ASP A 102 -2.47 8.46 -1.36
CA ASP A 102 -3.88 8.55 -1.02
C ASP A 102 -4.13 8.65 0.50
N MET A 103 -3.28 7.99 1.31
CA MET A 103 -3.30 8.02 2.77
C MET A 103 -2.83 9.37 3.29
N LEU A 104 -1.73 9.88 2.73
CA LEU A 104 -1.16 11.17 3.11
C LEU A 104 -2.16 12.31 2.84
N ARG A 105 -2.84 12.29 1.67
CA ARG A 105 -3.92 13.24 1.36
C ARG A 105 -5.14 13.11 2.26
N ALA A 106 -5.36 11.95 2.87
CA ALA A 106 -6.51 11.69 3.72
C ALA A 106 -6.28 12.04 5.21
N ALA A 107 -5.02 12.15 5.62
CA ALA A 107 -4.64 12.44 7.00
C ALA A 107 -4.80 13.92 7.34
N ASP A 108 -4.94 14.23 8.64
CA ASP A 108 -4.89 15.63 9.13
C ASP A 108 -3.47 16.19 9.07
N ILE A 109 -2.49 15.32 9.33
CA ILE A 109 -1.08 15.64 9.28
C ILE A 109 -0.38 14.57 8.44
N ALA A 110 0.18 14.99 7.31
CA ALA A 110 1.02 14.16 6.45
C ALA A 110 2.50 14.47 6.71
N ALA A 111 3.33 13.43 6.79
CA ALA A 111 4.77 13.54 6.90
C ALA A 111 5.48 12.52 6.01
N CYS A 112 6.73 12.76 5.67
CA CYS A 112 7.54 11.83 4.89
C CYS A 112 9.02 11.85 5.32
N PRO A 113 9.72 10.70 5.27
CA PRO A 113 11.17 10.66 5.49
C PRO A 113 11.93 11.30 4.32
N ASP A 114 13.20 11.63 4.53
CA ASP A 114 14.03 12.29 3.51
C ASP A 114 14.21 11.47 2.22
N ASN A 115 14.17 10.13 2.31
CA ASN A 115 14.25 9.25 1.15
C ASN A 115 12.93 9.06 0.38
N ALA A 116 11.88 9.81 0.72
CA ALA A 116 10.61 9.76 0.00
C ALA A 116 10.72 10.33 -1.42
N LEU A 117 9.82 9.89 -2.31
CA LEU A 117 9.67 10.47 -3.65
C LEU A 117 9.28 11.95 -3.60
N ASP A 118 9.66 12.73 -4.61
CA ASP A 118 9.37 14.18 -4.66
C ASP A 118 7.87 14.48 -4.60
N GLU A 119 7.04 13.63 -5.24
CA GLU A 119 5.58 13.77 -5.19
C GLU A 119 4.99 13.54 -3.79
N ILE A 120 5.67 12.72 -2.98
CA ILE A 120 5.32 12.46 -1.58
C ILE A 120 5.76 13.62 -0.69
N LYS A 121 6.96 14.17 -0.94
CA LYS A 121 7.44 15.39 -0.29
C LYS A 121 6.51 16.57 -0.54
N ALA A 122 5.96 16.68 -1.76
CA ALA A 122 5.07 17.79 -2.16
C ALA A 122 3.72 17.81 -1.41
N VAL A 123 3.23 16.67 -0.92
CA VAL A 123 1.96 16.59 -0.16
C VAL A 123 2.16 16.54 1.36
N SER A 124 3.41 16.45 1.82
CA SER A 124 3.74 16.26 3.24
C SER A 124 4.03 17.59 3.93
N LYS A 125 3.40 17.80 5.09
CA LYS A 125 3.63 18.98 5.95
C LYS A 125 5.00 18.92 6.63
N TYR A 126 5.40 17.74 7.11
CA TYR A 126 6.67 17.54 7.79
C TYR A 126 7.61 16.70 6.93
N HIS A 127 8.81 17.21 6.68
CA HIS A 127 9.91 16.43 6.12
C HIS A 127 10.80 15.99 7.29
N LEU A 128 10.99 14.68 7.39
CA LEU A 128 11.64 14.03 8.52
C LEU A 128 13.06 13.62 8.15
N CYS A 129 13.84 13.20 9.14
CA CYS A 129 15.12 12.54 8.87
C CYS A 129 14.94 11.27 8.01
N HIS A 130 16.04 10.74 7.51
CA HIS A 130 16.03 9.49 6.73
C HIS A 130 15.41 8.35 7.56
N HIS A 131 14.72 7.40 6.92
CA HIS A 131 14.01 6.33 7.65
C HIS A 131 14.92 5.53 8.60
N ARG A 132 16.21 5.40 8.28
CA ARG A 132 17.23 4.73 9.11
C ARG A 132 17.65 5.50 10.35
N ASP A 133 17.35 6.79 10.41
CA ASP A 133 17.76 7.68 11.52
C ASP A 133 16.60 7.93 12.50
N GLY A 134 15.52 7.15 12.41
CA GLY A 134 14.39 7.23 13.33
C GLY A 134 13.34 8.26 12.95
N ALA A 135 12.89 8.28 11.68
CA ALA A 135 11.90 9.23 11.18
C ALA A 135 10.62 9.34 12.04
N ILE A 136 10.15 8.22 12.61
CA ILE A 136 8.97 8.25 13.51
C ILE A 136 9.26 8.98 14.82
N ALA A 137 10.47 8.81 15.40
CA ALA A 137 10.86 9.53 16.60
C ALA A 137 11.03 11.04 16.31
N ASP A 138 11.62 11.38 15.16
CA ASP A 138 11.72 12.77 14.69
C ASP A 138 10.33 13.41 14.55
N LEU A 139 9.36 12.71 13.94
CA LEU A 139 7.98 13.18 13.85
C LEU A 139 7.35 13.43 15.22
N ILE A 140 7.46 12.46 16.14
CA ILE A 140 6.90 12.59 17.50
C ILE A 140 7.46 13.83 18.21
N SER A 141 8.71 14.21 17.97
CA SER A 141 9.31 15.41 18.54
C SER A 141 8.82 16.74 17.91
N LYS A 142 8.18 16.68 16.73
CA LYS A 142 7.66 17.83 15.96
C LYS A 142 6.14 18.05 16.11
N LEU A 143 5.42 17.09 16.70
CA LEU A 143 3.98 17.16 16.99
C LEU A 143 3.71 17.92 18.28
#